data_AF-A0A0N0D562-F1
#
_entry.id   AF-A0A0N0D562-F1
#
_cell.length_a   1.000
_cell.length_b   1.000
_cell.length_c   1.000
_cell.angle_alpha   90.00
_cell.angle_beta   90.00
_cell.angle_gamma   90.00
#
_symmetry.space_group_name_H-M   'P 1'
#
loop_
_entity.id
_entity.type
_entity.pdbx_description
1 polymer ?
#
loop_
_entity_poly.entity_id
_entity_poly.type
_entity_poly.pdbx_seq_one_letter_code
_entity_poly.pdbx_strand_id
1 'polypeptide(L)'
;IVLEKEELIYFIDDIFVINTSPLERLICLLTLEKNQFSIEDVLIAFESNQIKGQDHWKTVKIALNHLQFNNILKKEKNLFSFLYPLMKQIITDYLVSPYLIKSLISEVTN
;
A
#
# COMPACT_ATOMS: atom_id res chain seq x y z
N ILE A 1 -13.27 20.70 9.84
CA ILE A 1 -12.23 21.23 8.95
C ILE A 1 -12.45 20.57 7.60
N VAL A 2 -12.76 21.33 6.57
CA VAL A 2 -12.86 20.83 5.19
C VAL A 2 -11.54 21.23 4.55
N LEU A 3 -10.70 20.24 4.24
CA LEU A 3 -9.43 20.45 3.54
C LEU A 3 -9.72 20.64 2.05
N GLU A 4 -9.04 21.57 1.41
CA GLU A 4 -9.12 21.75 -0.04
C GLU A 4 -8.44 20.57 -0.77
N LYS A 5 -8.82 20.30 -2.03
CA LYS A 5 -8.37 19.10 -2.76
C LYS A 5 -6.83 18.99 -2.84
N GLU A 6 -6.15 20.11 -2.99
CA GLU A 6 -4.68 20.20 -3.05
C GLU A 6 -4.04 19.89 -1.70
N GLU A 7 -4.57 20.44 -0.61
CA GLU A 7 -4.13 20.12 0.76
C GLU A 7 -4.30 18.65 1.08
N LEU A 8 -5.36 18.03 0.55
CA LEU A 8 -5.62 16.61 0.76
C LEU A 8 -4.68 15.70 -0.05
N ILE A 9 -4.25 16.15 -1.24
CA ILE A 9 -3.21 15.48 -2.03
C ILE A 9 -1.89 15.52 -1.27
N TYR A 10 -1.46 16.70 -0.80
CA TYR A 10 -0.24 16.82 0.01
C TYR A 10 -0.32 16.01 1.30
N PHE A 11 -1.45 16.03 1.99
CA PHE A 11 -1.65 15.25 3.21
C PHE A 11 -1.56 13.74 2.95
N ILE A 12 -2.14 13.26 1.84
CA ILE A 12 -2.08 11.84 1.49
C ILE A 12 -0.71 11.45 0.95
N ASP A 13 -0.04 12.32 0.19
CA ASP A 13 1.33 12.10 -0.28
C ASP A 13 2.30 12.04 0.90
N ASP A 14 2.24 12.98 1.84
CA ASP A 14 3.07 12.96 3.05
C ASP A 14 2.75 11.74 3.92
N ILE A 15 1.48 11.40 4.14
CA ILE A 15 1.13 10.21 4.93
C ILE A 15 1.61 8.94 4.27
N PHE A 16 1.45 8.83 2.95
CA PHE A 16 1.79 7.62 2.21
C PHE A 16 3.30 7.50 2.00
N VAL A 17 4.01 8.58 1.69
CA VAL A 17 5.44 8.55 1.37
C VAL A 17 6.31 8.61 2.62
N ILE A 18 5.98 9.46 3.61
CA ILE A 18 6.82 9.66 4.81
C ILE A 18 6.59 8.54 5.83
N ASN A 19 5.33 8.13 6.04
CA ASN A 19 4.99 7.17 7.10
C ASN A 19 4.99 5.71 6.65
N THR A 20 5.42 5.42 5.41
CA THR A 20 5.50 4.04 4.93
C THR A 20 6.82 3.71 4.26
N SER A 21 7.25 2.49 4.50
CA SER A 21 8.41 1.85 3.89
C SER A 21 8.16 1.47 2.41
N PRO A 22 9.22 1.21 1.63
CA PRO A 22 9.07 0.72 0.26
C PRO A 22 8.15 -0.51 0.14
N LEU A 23 8.24 -1.45 1.09
CA LEU A 23 7.40 -2.64 1.14
C LEU A 23 5.92 -2.29 1.34
N GLU A 24 5.62 -1.41 2.28
CA GLU A 24 4.24 -0.99 2.59
C GLU A 24 3.62 -0.26 1.40
N ARG A 25 4.37 0.63 0.75
CA ARG A 25 3.94 1.29 -0.50
C ARG A 25 3.66 0.28 -1.59
N LEU A 26 4.56 -0.69 -1.77
CA LEU A 26 4.41 -1.74 -2.77
C LEU A 26 3.15 -2.58 -2.52
N ILE A 27 2.87 -2.96 -1.27
CA ILE A 27 1.65 -3.67 -0.90
C ILE A 27 0.41 -2.86 -1.30
N CYS A 28 0.36 -1.57 -0.94
CA CYS A 28 -0.75 -0.69 -1.30
C CYS A 28 -0.95 -0.58 -2.82
N LEU A 29 0.13 -0.47 -3.59
CA LEU A 29 0.05 -0.39 -5.06
C LEU A 29 -0.43 -1.70 -5.67
N LEU A 30 0.03 -2.85 -5.17
CA LEU A 30 -0.35 -4.17 -5.69
C LEU A 30 -1.79 -4.55 -5.35
N THR A 31 -2.38 -3.98 -4.30
CA THR A 31 -3.77 -4.24 -3.90
C THR A 31 -4.73 -3.10 -4.24
N LEU A 32 -4.25 -2.04 -4.90
CA LEU A 32 -4.99 -0.82 -5.16
C LEU A 32 -6.34 -1.08 -5.83
N GLU A 33 -6.38 -1.95 -6.82
CA GLU A 33 -7.60 -2.27 -7.57
C GLU A 33 -8.65 -3.06 -6.76
N LYS A 34 -8.24 -3.72 -5.66
CA LYS A 34 -9.14 -4.49 -4.81
C LYS A 34 -9.91 -3.58 -3.85
N ASN A 35 -11.22 -3.81 -3.70
CA ASN A 35 -12.02 -3.15 -2.66
C ASN A 35 -11.66 -3.64 -1.26
N GLN A 36 -11.36 -4.94 -1.15
CA GLN A 36 -10.87 -5.61 0.05
C GLN A 36 -9.85 -6.68 -0.35
N PHE A 37 -8.87 -6.95 0.50
CA PHE A 37 -7.83 -7.95 0.25
C PHE A 37 -7.33 -8.62 1.53
N SER A 38 -6.86 -9.87 1.41
CA SER A 38 -6.26 -10.62 2.52
C SER A 38 -4.72 -10.62 2.44
N ILE A 39 -4.06 -11.28 3.40
CA ILE A 39 -2.60 -11.50 3.34
C ILE A 39 -2.24 -12.36 2.13
N GLU A 40 -3.05 -13.39 1.85
CA GLU A 40 -2.86 -14.31 0.73
C GLU A 40 -2.94 -13.59 -0.62
N ASP A 41 -3.85 -12.61 -0.76
CA ASP A 41 -3.91 -11.77 -1.96
C ASP A 41 -2.59 -11.02 -2.22
N VAL A 42 -1.95 -10.51 -1.16
CA VAL A 42 -0.66 -9.83 -1.26
C VAL A 42 0.45 -10.81 -1.65
N LEU A 43 0.46 -12.01 -1.05
CA LEU A 43 1.43 -13.04 -1.37
C LEU A 43 1.32 -13.50 -2.83
N ILE A 44 0.10 -13.69 -3.34
CA ILE A 44 -0.15 -14.01 -4.77
C ILE A 44 0.36 -12.87 -5.67
N ALA A 45 0.14 -11.61 -5.28
CA ALA A 45 0.66 -10.47 -6.03
C ALA A 45 2.20 -10.42 -6.01
N PHE A 46 2.84 -10.77 -4.90
CA PHE A 46 4.30 -10.87 -4.79
C PHE A 46 4.87 -11.95 -5.70
N GLU A 47 4.26 -13.14 -5.69
CA GLU A 47 4.64 -14.26 -6.57
C GLU A 47 4.50 -13.87 -8.05
N SER A 48 3.39 -13.22 -8.41
CA SER A 48 3.13 -12.75 -9.77
C SER A 48 4.15 -11.71 -10.24
N ASN A 49 4.74 -10.95 -9.31
CA ASN A 49 5.79 -9.97 -9.56
C ASN A 49 7.21 -10.51 -9.29
N GLN A 50 7.37 -11.82 -9.13
CA GLN A 50 8.66 -12.49 -8.88
C GLN A 50 9.43 -11.96 -7.65
N ILE A 51 8.73 -11.40 -6.67
CA ILE A 51 9.32 -10.95 -5.41
C ILE A 51 9.60 -12.20 -4.58
N LYS A 52 10.86 -12.42 -4.20
CA LYS A 52 11.32 -13.60 -3.45
C LYS A 52 11.85 -13.16 -2.08
N GLY A 53 11.57 -13.96 -1.05
CA GLY A 53 12.07 -13.71 0.29
C GLY A 53 11.61 -14.78 1.27
N GLN A 54 12.39 -14.96 2.33
CA GLN A 54 12.02 -15.84 3.44
C GLN A 54 10.98 -15.14 4.33
N ASP A 55 10.07 -15.91 4.94
CA ASP A 55 9.06 -15.42 5.89
C ASP A 55 8.12 -14.32 5.37
N HIS A 56 7.83 -14.28 4.06
CA HIS A 56 6.93 -13.29 3.45
C HIS A 56 5.62 -13.11 4.21
N TRP A 57 5.01 -14.19 4.70
CA TRP A 57 3.78 -14.09 5.47
C TRP A 57 3.94 -13.18 6.71
N LYS A 58 5.01 -13.38 7.49
CA LYS A 58 5.25 -12.61 8.72
C LYS A 58 5.56 -11.16 8.39
N THR A 59 6.39 -10.93 7.38
CA THR A 59 6.77 -9.59 6.93
C THR A 59 5.57 -8.81 6.40
N VAL A 60 4.74 -9.43 5.54
CA VAL A 60 3.50 -8.84 5.02
C VAL A 60 2.52 -8.55 6.16
N LYS A 61 2.36 -9.46 7.13
CA LYS A 61 1.49 -9.20 8.28
C LYS A 61 1.95 -7.99 9.09
N ILE A 62 3.25 -7.84 9.33
CA ILE A 62 3.80 -6.69 10.06
C ILE A 62 3.51 -5.39 9.28
N ALA A 63 3.82 -5.37 7.99
CA ALA A 63 3.57 -4.21 7.12
C ALA A 63 2.09 -3.81 7.08
N LEU A 64 1.17 -4.78 6.99
CA LEU A 64 -0.27 -4.50 7.00
C LEU A 64 -0.76 -3.96 8.36
N ASN A 65 -0.20 -4.44 9.46
CA ASN A 65 -0.52 -3.90 10.79
C ASN A 65 0.02 -2.47 10.96
N HIS A 66 1.18 -2.15 10.40
CA HIS A 66 1.72 -0.78 10.38
C HIS A 66 0.87 0.15 9.54
N LEU A 67 0.49 -0.27 8.32
CA LEU A 67 -0.44 0.48 7.47
C LEU A 67 -1.80 0.72 8.15
N GLN A 68 -2.26 -0.24 8.97
CA GLN A 68 -3.45 -0.05 9.81
C GLN A 68 -3.21 0.99 10.90
N PHE A 69 -2.08 0.91 11.61
CA PHE A 69 -1.72 1.86 12.68
C PHE A 69 -1.59 3.29 12.16
N ASN A 70 -1.07 3.47 10.94
CA ASN A 70 -0.92 4.75 10.27
C ASN A 70 -2.21 5.26 9.59
N ASN A 71 -3.37 4.66 9.87
CA ASN A 71 -4.68 5.04 9.30
C ASN A 71 -4.74 5.01 7.76
N ILE A 72 -3.93 4.17 7.12
CA ILE A 72 -3.98 3.96 5.66
C ILE A 72 -4.97 2.84 5.34
N LEU A 73 -4.91 1.75 6.11
CA LEU A 73 -5.81 0.61 5.97
C LEU A 73 -6.74 0.48 7.18
N LYS A 74 -7.94 -0.02 6.95
CA LYS A 74 -8.81 -0.59 7.99
C LYS A 74 -8.85 -2.10 7.84
N LYS A 75 -8.92 -2.79 8.98
CA LYS A 75 -9.03 -4.25 9.06
C LYS A 75 -10.40 -4.66 9.58
N GLU A 76 -11.09 -5.50 8.80
CA GLU A 76 -12.36 -6.12 9.17
C GLU A 76 -12.21 -7.64 9.11
N LYS A 77 -12.18 -8.30 10.28
CA LYS A 77 -11.85 -9.72 10.41
C LYS A 77 -10.46 -10.03 9.82
N ASN A 78 -10.42 -10.73 8.68
CA ASN A 78 -9.19 -11.15 8.00
C ASN A 78 -8.92 -10.36 6.70
N LEU A 79 -9.72 -9.33 6.43
CA LEU A 79 -9.62 -8.51 5.23
C LEU A 79 -9.18 -7.09 5.58
N PHE A 80 -8.41 -6.50 4.67
CA PHE A 80 -7.96 -5.12 4.71
C PHE A 80 -8.62 -4.33 3.58
N SER A 81 -8.83 -3.04 3.80
CA SER A 81 -9.28 -2.09 2.77
C SER A 81 -8.71 -0.71 3.07
N PHE A 82 -8.60 0.15 2.07
CA PHE A 82 -8.19 1.53 2.27
C PHE A 82 -9.21 2.25 3.16
N LEU A 83 -8.72 2.93 4.20
CA LEU A 83 -9.59 3.64 5.14
C LEU A 83 -10.33 4.79 4.46
N TYR A 84 -9.67 5.46 3.50
CA TYR A 84 -10.21 6.59 2.76
C TYR A 84 -10.33 6.25 1.26
N PRO A 85 -11.54 6.25 0.67
CA PRO A 85 -11.71 6.02 -0.77
C PRO A 85 -10.93 7.00 -1.65
N LEU A 86 -10.79 8.25 -1.19
CA LEU A 86 -10.05 9.27 -1.91
C LEU A 86 -8.54 9.02 -1.96
N MET A 87 -8.00 8.26 -1.00
CA MET A 87 -6.60 7.84 -1.02
C MET A 87 -6.31 6.91 -2.20
N LYS A 88 -7.24 6.01 -2.53
CA LYS A 88 -7.14 5.19 -3.74
C LYS A 88 -7.10 6.05 -5.00
N GLN A 89 -8.00 7.04 -5.11
CA GLN A 89 -7.99 7.99 -6.23
C GLN A 89 -6.68 8.78 -6.32
N ILE A 90 -6.18 9.32 -5.22
CA ILE A 90 -4.95 10.12 -5.22
C ILE A 90 -3.74 9.26 -5.60
N ILE A 91 -3.64 8.05 -5.06
CA ILE A 91 -2.59 7.11 -5.43
C ILE A 91 -2.66 6.81 -6.93
N THR A 92 -3.85 6.48 -7.46
CA THR A 92 -4.07 6.21 -8.89
C THR A 92 -3.72 7.41 -9.78
N ASP A 93 -4.22 8.59 -9.45
CA ASP A 93 -4.16 9.77 -10.32
C ASP A 93 -2.80 10.48 -10.28
N TYR A 94 -2.06 10.38 -9.17
CA TYR A 94 -0.87 11.20 -8.94
C TYR A 94 0.40 10.41 -8.62
N LEU A 95 0.29 9.21 -8.04
CA LEU A 95 1.46 8.47 -7.55
C LEU A 95 1.79 7.23 -8.38
N VAL A 96 0.79 6.57 -8.98
CA VAL A 96 1.03 5.36 -9.75
C VAL A 96 1.67 5.70 -11.10
N SER A 97 2.95 5.38 -11.20
CA SER A 97 3.67 5.27 -12.47
C SER A 97 4.21 3.84 -12.61
N PRO A 98 4.20 3.22 -13.82
CA PRO A 98 4.82 1.92 -14.05
C PRO A 98 6.30 1.85 -13.61
N TYR A 99 6.99 2.99 -13.58
CA TYR A 99 8.36 3.10 -13.09
C TYR A 99 8.46 3.00 -11.56
N LEU A 100 7.47 3.51 -10.83
CA LEU A 100 7.43 3.46 -9.36
C LEU A 100 7.35 2.03 -8.86
N ILE A 101 6.42 1.22 -9.40
CA ILE A 101 6.25 -0.18 -9.00
C ILE A 101 7.55 -0.96 -9.25
N LYS A 102 8.20 -0.76 -10.40
CA LYS A 102 9.49 -1.40 -10.71
C LYS A 102 10.60 -0.98 -9.75
N SER A 103 10.69 0.30 -9.39
CA SER A 103 11.68 0.80 -8.41
C SER A 103 11.47 0.14 -7.04
N LEU A 104 10.23 0.15 -6.56
CA LEU A 104 9.88 -0.43 -5.26
C LEU A 104 10.13 -1.94 -5.20
N ILE A 105 9.83 -2.68 -6.29
CA ILE A 105 10.18 -4.11 -6.38
C ILE A 105 11.69 -4.28 -6.21
N SER A 106 12.50 -3.50 -6.95
CA SER A 106 13.96 -3.59 -6.84
C SER A 106 14.47 -3.28 -5.43
N GLU A 107 13.89 -2.29 -4.75
CA GLU A 107 14.26 -1.91 -3.38
C GLU A 107 13.89 -2.97 -2.35
N VAL A 108 12.76 -3.66 -2.54
CA VAL A 108 12.29 -4.72 -1.63
C VAL A 108 13.07 -6.02 -1.80
N THR A 109 13.59 -6.29 -3.01
CA THR A 109 14.34 -7.53 -3.30
C THR A 109 15.84 -7.45 -3.01
N ASN A 110 16.39 -6.25 -2.86
CA ASN A 110 17.82 -6.00 -2.61
C ASN A 110 18.10 -5.79 -1.12
#